data_AF-A0A967XFW4-F1
#
_entry.id   AF-A0A967XFW4-F1
#
_cell.length_a   1.000
_cell.length_b   1.000
_cell.length_c   1.000
_cell.angle_alpha   90.00
_cell.angle_beta   90.00
_cell.angle_gamma   90.00
#
_symmetry.space_group_name_H-M   'P 1'
#
loop_
_entity.id
_entity.type
_entity.pdbx_description
1 polymer ?
#
loop_
_entity_poly.entity_id
_entity_poly.type
_entity_poly.pdbx_seq_one_letter_code
_entity_poly.pdbx_strand_id
1 'polypeptide(L)'
;MTTVDAGFGSVSDVADGGEAHISDTSSAFTSGDIHAFKSGGTKKSAVLYDGTFYGPVWDNGGAVYNAKHPDYGAKGDNSSDDTSALQAWIDAVEASGGVGVLPPGTYLVSLTGNGYALQVDADDVTLRLAAGASIKLADNELSGAGTGHVLQVGNGSTARSNIAILGPGRIDGNRANNSSSGDVTGSAGVAVDGPHTDVEISLDVENTVGTGIFATGVDTSNRGERLNIHSCKVNNCGEGIVWKFWDYVVVANNIASNLQATQDAFEAATADYFVIDGNVAENVPGSGIDLFGAQHGTVVGNTLHNCGTTAGASIVAGGTGGTRDTTDVVITGNEVHVNTTGNGIAVVQNTAQGNSRILIRGNDVSECEYGIHLANNPDNRVSGNVCYNNAISGIRTHGDGVVCKDNICFNNNQDNNANQGGILGTGGDRAVISGNVCYDTQGTATQDWGINLQSSVTNGVVEGNVFWGNDGGLNDGSGSGTVVRRNSGYTTENNGTATVASGTTSIAVNHGLDATPSIQDISVTPTNDPTNDVGNFWISSVGASQFTINVGADPGSGGATFAWKAAIE
;
A
#
# COMPACT_ATOMS: atom_id res chain seq x y z
N MET A 1 9.91 -72.53 -22.33
CA MET A 1 10.83 -72.10 -21.26
C MET A 1 12.20 -71.94 -21.90
N THR A 2 12.78 -70.74 -21.73
CA THR A 2 14.15 -70.31 -22.08
C THR A 2 14.57 -70.36 -23.56
N THR A 3 14.37 -69.22 -24.23
CA THR A 3 15.12 -68.71 -25.39
C THR A 3 16.43 -68.07 -24.91
N VAL A 4 17.59 -68.55 -25.37
CA VAL A 4 18.41 -68.14 -26.52
C VAL A 4 19.50 -67.13 -26.14
N ASP A 5 20.69 -67.56 -26.48
CA ASP A 5 22.03 -67.03 -26.30
C ASP A 5 22.40 -65.98 -27.37
N ALA A 6 23.56 -65.34 -27.17
CA ALA A 6 24.41 -64.59 -28.11
C ALA A 6 24.30 -63.05 -28.15
N GLY A 7 25.45 -62.40 -27.88
CA GLY A 7 25.86 -61.23 -28.65
C GLY A 7 26.56 -60.09 -27.91
N PHE A 8 27.71 -60.31 -27.27
CA PHE A 8 28.66 -59.21 -27.04
C PHE A 8 29.43 -58.94 -28.35
N GLY A 9 28.91 -58.02 -29.15
CA GLY A 9 29.58 -57.42 -30.30
C GLY A 9 30.19 -56.07 -29.91
N SER A 10 31.49 -55.95 -30.12
CA SER A 10 32.30 -54.72 -30.01
C SER A 10 31.95 -53.68 -31.08
N VAL A 11 31.86 -52.40 -30.74
CA VAL A 11 32.03 -51.23 -31.65
C VAL A 11 32.48 -50.04 -30.78
N SER A 12 33.79 -49.83 -30.61
CA SER A 12 34.67 -48.90 -31.33
C SER A 12 34.54 -47.44 -30.87
N ASP A 13 35.68 -46.89 -30.44
CA ASP A 13 35.92 -45.45 -30.29
C ASP A 13 35.38 -44.69 -31.52
N VAL A 14 34.58 -43.65 -31.25
CA VAL A 14 34.30 -42.58 -32.21
C VAL A 14 34.62 -41.27 -31.51
N ALA A 15 35.48 -40.51 -32.17
CA ALA A 15 36.01 -39.21 -31.81
C ALA A 15 34.95 -38.10 -31.86
N ASP A 16 35.28 -37.00 -31.17
CA ASP A 16 34.83 -35.62 -31.35
C ASP A 16 33.34 -35.34 -31.63
N GLY A 17 32.72 -34.64 -30.67
CA GLY A 17 31.47 -33.90 -30.85
C GLY A 17 30.21 -34.75 -30.77
N GLY A 18 29.65 -34.94 -29.57
CA GLY A 18 28.36 -35.59 -29.40
C GLY A 18 27.77 -35.38 -28.01
N GLU A 19 26.52 -34.93 -28.00
CA GLU A 19 25.68 -34.76 -26.81
C GLU A 19 25.64 -36.05 -25.95
N ALA A 20 25.53 -35.89 -24.65
CA ALA A 20 25.42 -37.00 -23.71
C ALA A 20 24.12 -37.80 -23.98
N HIS A 21 24.26 -39.00 -24.53
CA HIS A 21 23.15 -39.95 -24.65
C HIS A 21 22.83 -40.58 -23.28
N ILE A 22 21.62 -40.33 -22.77
CA ILE A 22 21.03 -41.05 -21.64
C ILE A 22 20.53 -42.41 -22.15
N SER A 23 21.15 -43.51 -21.72
CA SER A 23 20.79 -44.87 -22.17
C SER A 23 20.00 -45.69 -21.15
N ASP A 24 19.33 -45.08 -20.17
CA ASP A 24 18.43 -45.81 -19.28
C ASP A 24 17.18 -44.98 -18.96
N THR A 25 16.07 -45.32 -19.62
CA THR A 25 14.76 -44.67 -19.45
C THR A 25 13.79 -45.55 -18.63
N SER A 26 14.30 -46.39 -17.71
CA SER A 26 13.45 -47.39 -17.02
C SER A 26 13.16 -47.15 -15.53
N SER A 27 13.59 -46.04 -14.93
CA SER A 27 13.19 -45.68 -13.56
C SER A 27 12.70 -44.22 -13.48
N ALA A 28 11.48 -44.03 -12.98
CA ALA A 28 10.95 -42.70 -12.65
C ALA A 28 11.86 -42.06 -11.59
N PHE A 29 12.44 -40.90 -11.90
CA PHE A 29 13.27 -40.12 -10.97
C PHE A 29 12.37 -39.47 -9.91
N THR A 30 12.69 -39.64 -8.63
CA THR A 30 12.01 -38.98 -7.52
C THR A 30 12.82 -37.78 -6.99
N SER A 31 12.13 -36.81 -6.37
CA SER A 31 12.77 -35.66 -5.74
C SER A 31 13.74 -36.10 -4.64
N GLY A 32 15.00 -35.66 -4.70
CA GLY A 32 16.00 -35.88 -3.64
C GLY A 32 17.05 -36.97 -3.90
N ASP A 33 17.04 -37.65 -5.04
CA ASP A 33 18.04 -38.68 -5.35
C ASP A 33 19.36 -38.07 -5.88
N ILE A 34 20.51 -38.43 -5.27
CA ILE A 34 21.85 -38.06 -5.74
C ILE A 34 22.39 -39.19 -6.63
N HIS A 35 22.56 -38.91 -7.93
CA HIS A 35 23.13 -39.86 -8.88
C HIS A 35 24.51 -39.38 -9.40
N ALA A 36 25.48 -40.30 -9.41
CA ALA A 36 26.81 -40.05 -9.95
C ALA A 36 26.85 -40.45 -11.44
N PHE A 37 27.27 -39.53 -12.31
CA PHE A 37 27.46 -39.81 -13.73
C PHE A 37 28.95 -39.96 -14.04
N LYS A 38 29.31 -41.02 -14.78
CA LYS A 38 30.66 -41.20 -15.31
C LYS A 38 30.72 -40.67 -16.73
N SER A 39 31.41 -39.55 -16.94
CA SER A 39 31.97 -39.19 -18.24
C SER A 39 33.44 -38.87 -18.07
N GLY A 40 34.33 -39.61 -18.75
CA GLY A 40 35.75 -39.26 -18.90
C GLY A 40 36.50 -38.95 -17.60
N GLY A 41 36.87 -39.98 -16.83
CA GLY A 41 37.93 -39.91 -15.81
C GLY A 41 37.67 -39.10 -14.53
N THR A 42 36.71 -38.16 -14.54
CA THR A 42 36.39 -37.29 -13.40
C THR A 42 34.96 -37.58 -12.92
N LYS A 43 34.77 -37.80 -11.62
CA LYS A 43 33.43 -37.99 -11.05
C LYS A 43 32.67 -36.67 -11.17
N LYS A 44 31.59 -36.63 -11.96
CA LYS A 44 30.64 -35.52 -12.02
C LYS A 44 29.34 -35.95 -11.35
N SER A 45 28.90 -35.19 -10.36
CA SER A 45 27.59 -35.37 -9.73
C SER A 45 26.66 -34.26 -10.23
N ALA A 46 25.43 -34.59 -10.58
CA ALA A 46 24.38 -33.63 -10.89
C ALA A 46 23.26 -33.80 -9.87
N VAL A 47 22.63 -32.70 -9.44
CA VAL A 47 21.49 -32.73 -8.53
C VAL A 47 20.23 -32.47 -9.34
N LEU A 48 19.30 -33.43 -9.31
CA LEU A 48 17.94 -33.22 -9.78
C LEU A 48 17.18 -32.48 -8.70
N TYR A 49 16.72 -31.27 -9.01
CA TYR A 49 15.79 -30.51 -8.18
C TYR A 49 14.56 -30.19 -9.04
N ASP A 50 13.36 -30.42 -8.50
CA ASP A 50 12.04 -30.11 -9.12
C ASP A 50 11.75 -30.61 -10.56
N GLY A 51 12.59 -31.49 -11.12
CA GLY A 51 12.47 -31.92 -12.52
C GLY A 51 13.26 -31.05 -13.50
N THR A 52 13.92 -29.99 -13.01
CA THR A 52 14.85 -29.17 -13.79
C THR A 52 16.28 -29.71 -13.69
N PHE A 53 16.95 -29.84 -14.83
CA PHE A 53 18.33 -30.34 -14.92
C PHE A 53 19.32 -29.22 -14.56
N TYR A 54 19.77 -29.17 -13.32
CA TYR A 54 20.94 -28.36 -12.96
C TYR A 54 22.17 -29.18 -13.31
N GLY A 55 22.95 -28.69 -14.30
CA GLY A 55 24.07 -29.40 -14.91
C GLY A 55 25.19 -29.84 -13.95
N PRO A 56 26.30 -30.40 -14.48
CA PRO A 56 27.35 -30.98 -13.64
C PRO A 56 27.98 -29.95 -12.69
N VAL A 57 28.20 -30.35 -11.44
CA VAL A 57 28.77 -29.49 -10.39
C VAL A 57 30.32 -29.54 -10.41
N TRP A 58 30.91 -28.34 -10.26
CA TRP A 58 32.30 -27.89 -9.97
C TRP A 58 33.29 -27.71 -11.16
N ASP A 59 33.66 -26.45 -11.48
CA ASP A 59 34.91 -25.97 -12.14
C ASP A 59 34.81 -24.47 -12.55
N ASN A 60 35.47 -23.57 -11.79
CA ASN A 60 36.04 -22.28 -12.20
C ASN A 60 35.29 -21.43 -13.28
N GLY A 61 34.13 -20.89 -12.90
CA GLY A 61 33.34 -19.94 -13.71
C GLY A 61 31.92 -19.65 -13.17
N GLY A 62 31.49 -20.41 -12.16
CA GLY A 62 30.33 -20.16 -11.30
C GLY A 62 30.20 -21.33 -10.32
N ALA A 63 30.70 -21.18 -9.09
CA ALA A 63 30.81 -22.28 -8.15
C ALA A 63 29.49 -22.48 -7.37
N VAL A 64 28.98 -23.72 -7.36
CA VAL A 64 27.80 -24.12 -6.58
C VAL A 64 28.24 -24.93 -5.37
N TYR A 65 28.08 -24.39 -4.16
CA TYR A 65 28.53 -24.98 -2.89
C TYR A 65 27.38 -25.63 -2.14
N ASN A 66 27.52 -26.90 -1.77
CA ASN A 66 26.50 -27.60 -0.99
C ASN A 66 26.86 -27.57 0.51
N ALA A 67 25.98 -27.05 1.35
CA ALA A 67 26.20 -26.94 2.81
C ALA A 67 26.49 -28.30 3.51
N LYS A 68 25.98 -29.41 2.98
CA LYS A 68 26.22 -30.76 3.51
C LYS A 68 27.53 -31.39 3.01
N HIS A 69 28.31 -30.69 2.20
CA HIS A 69 29.60 -31.20 1.75
C HIS A 69 30.51 -31.51 2.96
N PRO A 70 31.29 -32.61 2.96
CA PRO A 70 32.11 -33.00 4.10
C PRO A 70 33.10 -31.94 4.61
N ASP A 71 33.48 -30.98 3.77
CA ASP A 71 34.36 -29.87 4.15
C ASP A 71 33.69 -28.86 5.10
N TYR A 72 32.35 -28.81 5.11
CA TYR A 72 31.55 -27.94 5.99
C TYR A 72 30.79 -28.76 7.03
N GLY A 73 30.11 -29.82 6.58
CA GLY A 73 29.51 -30.83 7.45
C GLY A 73 28.19 -30.43 8.12
N ALA A 74 27.45 -29.45 7.57
CA ALA A 74 26.14 -29.09 8.11
C ALA A 74 25.19 -30.29 8.06
N LYS A 75 24.46 -30.55 9.14
CA LYS A 75 23.63 -31.76 9.28
C LYS A 75 22.17 -31.48 8.96
N GLY A 76 21.62 -30.38 9.47
CA GLY A 76 20.20 -30.05 9.28
C GLY A 76 19.28 -31.06 9.96
N ASP A 77 19.67 -31.55 11.14
CA ASP A 77 19.03 -32.65 11.88
C ASP A 77 18.12 -32.17 13.03
N ASN A 78 17.88 -30.85 13.13
CA ASN A 78 17.12 -30.20 14.21
C ASN A 78 17.66 -30.50 15.62
N SER A 79 18.95 -30.83 15.76
CA SER A 79 19.55 -31.15 17.05
C SER A 79 20.98 -30.65 17.19
N SER A 80 21.76 -30.76 16.13
CA SER A 80 23.13 -30.28 16.09
C SER A 80 23.12 -28.77 15.84
N ASP A 81 23.99 -28.06 16.56
CA ASP A 81 24.32 -26.68 16.22
C ASP A 81 25.16 -26.67 14.93
N ASP A 82 24.54 -26.18 13.86
CA ASP A 82 25.10 -26.10 12.51
C ASP A 82 25.78 -24.74 12.25
N THR A 83 25.85 -23.82 13.23
CA THR A 83 26.35 -22.45 13.04
C THR A 83 27.73 -22.40 12.38
N SER A 84 28.71 -23.10 12.94
CA SER A 84 30.08 -23.10 12.40
C SER A 84 30.18 -23.77 11.03
N ALA A 85 29.38 -24.82 10.80
CA ALA A 85 29.36 -25.53 9.53
C ALA A 85 28.72 -24.68 8.42
N LEU A 86 27.63 -23.99 8.72
CA LEU A 86 26.97 -23.09 7.79
C LEU A 86 27.79 -21.84 7.52
N GLN A 87 28.46 -21.26 8.53
CA GLN A 87 29.36 -20.14 8.28
C GLN A 87 30.54 -20.55 7.40
N ALA A 88 31.17 -21.71 7.64
CA ALA A 88 32.24 -22.21 6.77
C ALA A 88 31.78 -22.46 5.32
N TRP A 89 30.53 -22.87 5.14
CA TRP A 89 29.91 -22.97 3.82
C TRP A 89 29.71 -21.59 3.16
N ILE A 90 29.21 -20.59 3.91
CA ILE A 90 29.07 -19.22 3.42
C ILE A 90 30.44 -18.64 3.05
N ASP A 91 31.44 -18.74 3.92
CA ASP A 91 32.80 -18.24 3.68
C ASP A 91 33.40 -18.81 2.38
N ALA A 92 33.08 -20.08 2.05
CA ALA A 92 33.53 -20.70 0.81
C ALA A 92 32.80 -20.17 -0.43
N VAL A 93 31.52 -19.81 -0.29
CA VAL A 93 30.76 -19.13 -1.35
C VAL A 93 31.34 -17.73 -1.57
N GLU A 94 31.53 -16.96 -0.51
CA GLU A 94 32.10 -15.61 -0.52
C GLU A 94 33.48 -15.54 -1.16
N ALA A 95 34.37 -16.49 -0.80
CA ALA A 95 35.72 -16.55 -1.35
C ALA A 95 35.75 -16.74 -2.88
N SER A 96 34.63 -17.14 -3.48
CA SER A 96 34.51 -17.43 -4.91
C SER A 96 33.62 -16.47 -5.70
N GLY A 97 32.73 -15.72 -5.03
CA GLY A 97 31.61 -15.01 -5.69
C GLY A 97 30.70 -16.01 -6.42
N GLY A 98 29.92 -16.79 -5.66
CA GLY A 98 29.19 -17.94 -6.20
C GLY A 98 27.84 -18.21 -5.55
N VAL A 99 27.32 -19.42 -5.80
CA VAL A 99 26.01 -19.87 -5.34
C VAL A 99 26.17 -20.92 -4.24
N GLY A 100 25.68 -20.65 -3.03
CA GLY A 100 25.43 -21.67 -2.03
C GLY A 100 24.06 -22.33 -2.24
N VAL A 101 23.98 -23.65 -2.10
CA VAL A 101 22.72 -24.40 -1.96
C VAL A 101 22.63 -25.03 -0.57
N LEU A 102 21.56 -24.72 0.16
CA LEU A 102 21.20 -25.36 1.43
C LEU A 102 20.15 -26.47 1.17
N PRO A 103 20.52 -27.76 1.28
CA PRO A 103 19.57 -28.85 1.06
C PRO A 103 18.47 -28.90 2.13
N PRO A 104 17.39 -29.69 1.93
CA PRO A 104 16.35 -29.88 2.93
C PRO A 104 16.91 -30.36 4.29
N GLY A 105 16.32 -29.85 5.37
CA GLY A 105 16.76 -30.07 6.75
C GLY A 105 16.47 -28.86 7.63
N THR A 106 16.45 -29.06 8.95
CA THR A 106 16.36 -27.95 9.92
C THR A 106 17.71 -27.78 10.58
N TYR A 107 18.36 -26.66 10.30
CA TYR A 107 19.70 -26.33 10.75
C TYR A 107 19.59 -25.40 11.93
N LEU A 108 19.95 -25.87 13.13
CA LEU A 108 19.94 -25.01 14.32
C LEU A 108 21.15 -24.09 14.28
N VAL A 109 20.95 -22.81 14.57
CA VAL A 109 22.03 -21.83 14.66
C VAL A 109 21.93 -21.00 15.94
N SER A 110 23.08 -20.65 16.50
CA SER A 110 23.24 -19.83 17.70
C SER A 110 23.84 -18.48 17.35
N LEU A 111 23.48 -17.45 18.12
CA LEU A 111 24.03 -16.12 17.93
C LEU A 111 25.51 -16.10 18.27
N THR A 112 26.26 -15.37 17.46
CA THR A 112 27.64 -14.99 17.76
C THR A 112 27.66 -13.84 18.78
N GLY A 113 28.85 -13.51 19.29
CA GLY A 113 29.04 -12.33 20.14
C GLY A 113 28.72 -10.98 19.47
N ASN A 114 28.47 -10.98 18.15
CA ASN A 114 28.14 -9.79 17.37
C ASN A 114 26.62 -9.57 17.18
N GLY A 115 25.77 -10.47 17.69
CA GLY A 115 24.31 -10.32 17.60
C GLY A 115 23.68 -10.84 16.31
N TYR A 116 24.38 -11.65 15.54
CA TYR A 116 23.85 -12.43 14.42
C TYR A 116 24.33 -13.88 14.50
N ALA A 117 23.58 -14.83 13.92
CA ALA A 117 23.99 -16.23 13.86
C ALA A 117 24.86 -16.54 12.63
N LEU A 118 24.46 -16.07 11.45
CA LEU A 118 25.21 -16.22 10.19
C LEU A 118 25.41 -14.86 9.52
N GLN A 119 26.52 -14.69 8.80
CA GLN A 119 26.81 -13.47 8.07
C GLN A 119 27.25 -13.74 6.63
N VAL A 120 26.71 -12.97 5.70
CA VAL A 120 27.18 -12.80 4.31
C VAL A 120 27.77 -11.40 4.18
N ASP A 121 29.08 -11.24 4.03
CA ASP A 121 29.78 -9.96 3.89
C ASP A 121 30.77 -9.97 2.69
N ALA A 122 30.29 -10.38 1.52
CA ALA A 122 31.02 -10.31 0.25
C ALA A 122 30.11 -9.95 -0.93
N ASP A 123 30.73 -9.58 -2.05
CA ASP A 123 30.05 -9.35 -3.33
C ASP A 123 29.75 -10.66 -4.06
N ASP A 124 28.80 -10.62 -4.99
CA ASP A 124 28.50 -11.71 -5.93
C ASP A 124 28.12 -13.05 -5.23
N VAL A 125 27.36 -12.96 -4.14
CA VAL A 125 26.95 -14.12 -3.33
C VAL A 125 25.47 -14.42 -3.53
N THR A 126 25.14 -15.67 -3.84
CA THR A 126 23.75 -16.15 -3.82
C THR A 126 23.61 -17.32 -2.87
N LEU A 127 22.73 -17.26 -1.88
CA LEU A 127 22.32 -18.42 -1.07
C LEU A 127 20.94 -18.90 -1.53
N ARG A 128 20.82 -20.18 -1.90
CA ARG A 128 19.56 -20.81 -2.30
C ARG A 128 19.13 -21.85 -1.27
N LEU A 129 18.05 -21.59 -0.56
CA LEU A 129 17.44 -22.51 0.39
C LEU A 129 16.42 -23.38 -0.34
N ALA A 130 16.66 -24.69 -0.37
CA ALA A 130 15.73 -25.64 -0.97
C ALA A 130 14.42 -25.72 -0.17
N ALA A 131 13.33 -26.13 -0.82
CA ALA A 131 12.07 -26.49 -0.16
C ALA A 131 12.33 -27.49 0.96
N GLY A 132 11.80 -27.19 2.14
CA GLY A 132 12.04 -27.99 3.35
C GLY A 132 13.38 -27.72 4.04
N ALA A 133 14.21 -26.80 3.54
CA ALA A 133 15.34 -26.24 4.29
C ALA A 133 14.83 -25.17 5.25
N SER A 134 15.36 -25.17 6.48
CA SER A 134 15.05 -24.19 7.52
C SER A 134 16.33 -23.84 8.26
N ILE A 135 16.76 -22.57 8.22
CA ILE A 135 17.74 -22.07 9.19
C ILE A 135 16.95 -21.58 10.39
N LYS A 136 17.15 -22.22 11.55
CA LYS A 136 16.33 -22.00 12.74
C LYS A 136 17.19 -21.53 13.90
N LEU A 137 16.85 -20.40 14.51
CA LEU A 137 17.52 -19.93 15.71
C LEU A 137 17.34 -20.95 16.86
N ALA A 138 18.40 -21.27 17.58
CA ALA A 138 18.36 -22.16 18.73
C ALA A 138 17.51 -21.56 19.88
N ASP A 139 17.21 -22.38 20.89
CA ASP A 139 16.39 -21.96 22.02
C ASP A 139 17.19 -21.05 22.99
N ASN A 140 16.55 -20.02 23.55
CA ASN A 140 17.13 -19.09 24.52
C ASN A 140 18.33 -18.26 24.02
N GLU A 141 18.43 -18.03 22.72
CA GLU A 141 19.45 -17.16 22.12
C GLU A 141 19.19 -15.67 22.40
N LEU A 142 17.92 -15.28 22.60
CA LEU A 142 17.53 -13.87 22.83
C LEU A 142 17.30 -13.51 24.31
N SER A 143 17.61 -14.39 25.26
CA SER A 143 17.48 -14.07 26.70
C SER A 143 18.61 -13.15 27.18
N GLY A 144 18.49 -11.84 26.92
CA GLY A 144 19.43 -10.82 27.39
C GLY A 144 20.36 -10.21 26.31
N ALA A 145 20.18 -10.56 25.04
CA ALA A 145 20.88 -9.94 23.91
C ALA A 145 20.22 -8.59 23.52
N GLY A 146 21.03 -7.63 23.05
CA GLY A 146 20.54 -6.33 22.55
C GLY A 146 20.03 -6.36 21.10
N THR A 147 20.55 -7.29 20.28
CA THR A 147 20.19 -7.56 18.88
C THR A 147 20.35 -9.07 18.60
N GLY A 148 19.68 -9.58 17.57
CA GLY A 148 19.66 -11.01 17.27
C GLY A 148 19.14 -11.32 15.87
N HIS A 149 20.02 -11.26 14.88
CA HIS A 149 19.71 -11.61 13.50
C HIS A 149 19.95 -13.09 13.22
N VAL A 150 19.03 -13.79 12.56
CA VAL A 150 19.29 -15.18 12.14
C VAL A 150 20.29 -15.21 10.99
N LEU A 151 20.08 -14.36 9.99
CA LEU A 151 21.01 -14.13 8.88
C LEU A 151 21.24 -12.63 8.68
N GLN A 152 22.49 -12.21 8.71
CA GLN A 152 22.89 -10.84 8.39
C GLN A 152 23.61 -10.79 7.04
N VAL A 153 23.25 -9.81 6.22
CA VAL A 153 23.97 -9.39 5.03
C VAL A 153 24.70 -8.10 5.37
N GLY A 154 26.01 -8.07 5.15
CA GLY A 154 26.87 -6.93 5.42
C GLY A 154 27.31 -6.80 6.87
N ASN A 155 28.06 -5.73 7.11
CA ASN A 155 28.63 -5.39 8.42
C ASN A 155 28.24 -3.99 8.91
N GLY A 156 27.21 -3.39 8.30
CA GLY A 156 26.66 -2.08 8.64
C GLY A 156 27.41 -0.89 8.05
N SER A 157 28.53 -1.10 7.35
CA SER A 157 29.36 0.02 6.87
C SER A 157 30.00 -0.19 5.50
N THR A 158 30.39 -1.41 5.17
CA THR A 158 31.06 -1.72 3.90
C THR A 158 30.00 -1.96 2.84
N ALA A 159 29.99 -1.14 1.79
CA ALA A 159 29.14 -1.36 0.63
C ALA A 159 29.48 -2.71 -0.02
N ARG A 160 28.44 -3.45 -0.41
CA ARG A 160 28.52 -4.73 -1.11
C ARG A 160 27.51 -4.74 -2.25
N SER A 161 27.66 -5.65 -3.19
CA SER A 161 26.89 -5.71 -4.42
C SER A 161 26.54 -7.13 -4.82
N ASN A 162 25.43 -7.29 -5.54
CA ASN A 162 24.99 -8.55 -6.14
C ASN A 162 24.82 -9.67 -5.11
N ILE A 163 23.96 -9.45 -4.11
CA ILE A 163 23.70 -10.41 -3.04
C ILE A 163 22.28 -10.93 -3.17
N ALA A 164 22.09 -12.24 -3.16
CA ALA A 164 20.76 -12.84 -3.26
C ALA A 164 20.54 -13.93 -2.21
N ILE A 165 19.45 -13.85 -1.43
CA ILE A 165 19.01 -14.91 -0.54
C ILE A 165 17.65 -15.41 -1.05
N LEU A 166 17.63 -16.62 -1.60
CA LEU A 166 16.54 -17.09 -2.46
C LEU A 166 16.06 -18.49 -2.07
N GLY A 167 14.86 -18.83 -2.53
CA GLY A 167 14.36 -20.20 -2.63
C GLY A 167 13.21 -20.50 -1.68
N PRO A 168 12.50 -21.63 -1.91
CA PRO A 168 11.29 -21.98 -1.17
C PRO A 168 11.57 -22.57 0.24
N GLY A 169 12.78 -22.39 0.76
CA GLY A 169 13.09 -22.67 2.16
C GLY A 169 12.70 -21.49 3.05
N ARG A 170 13.05 -21.59 4.34
CA ARG A 170 12.69 -20.55 5.31
C ARG A 170 13.80 -20.19 6.30
N ILE A 171 13.73 -18.97 6.80
CA ILE A 171 14.39 -18.52 8.03
C ILE A 171 13.37 -18.56 9.17
N ASP A 172 13.71 -19.21 10.28
CA ASP A 172 12.85 -19.39 11.45
C ASP A 172 13.50 -18.78 12.69
N GLY A 173 12.97 -17.67 13.19
CA GLY A 173 13.48 -17.01 14.39
C GLY A 173 13.16 -17.74 15.70
N ASN A 174 12.41 -18.85 15.64
CA ASN A 174 12.07 -19.70 16.78
C ASN A 174 11.47 -18.90 17.97
N ARG A 175 10.59 -17.95 17.65
CA ARG A 175 10.01 -16.97 18.58
C ARG A 175 9.57 -17.57 19.91
N ALA A 176 8.80 -18.66 19.88
CA ALA A 176 8.21 -19.25 21.08
C ALA A 176 9.25 -19.65 22.15
N ASN A 177 10.49 -19.94 21.74
CA ASN A 177 11.59 -20.32 22.62
C ASN A 177 12.61 -19.19 22.84
N ASN A 178 12.31 -18.00 22.30
CA ASN A 178 13.18 -16.83 22.35
C ASN A 178 12.45 -15.54 22.81
N SER A 179 11.15 -15.62 23.14
CA SER A 179 10.28 -14.47 23.40
C SER A 179 10.26 -13.96 24.85
N SER A 180 11.22 -14.31 25.69
CA SER A 180 11.22 -13.89 27.10
C SER A 180 11.35 -12.37 27.32
N SER A 181 11.58 -11.58 26.27
CA SER A 181 11.88 -10.14 26.29
C SER A 181 10.84 -9.21 25.63
N GLY A 182 9.71 -9.73 25.13
CA GLY A 182 8.86 -8.93 24.22
C GLY A 182 9.53 -8.71 22.87
N ASP A 183 8.98 -7.85 21.99
CA ASP A 183 9.65 -7.54 20.72
C ASP A 183 11.02 -6.90 20.99
N VAL A 184 12.08 -7.48 20.42
CA VAL A 184 13.45 -6.98 20.57
C VAL A 184 13.75 -6.09 19.37
N THR A 185 13.72 -4.78 19.58
CA THR A 185 14.09 -3.78 18.57
C THR A 185 15.50 -4.07 18.07
N GLY A 186 15.68 -4.16 16.75
CA GLY A 186 16.99 -4.45 16.14
C GLY A 186 17.34 -5.93 16.01
N SER A 187 16.39 -6.85 16.22
CA SER A 187 16.53 -8.27 15.83
C SER A 187 15.77 -8.54 14.53
N ALA A 188 16.26 -9.47 13.70
CA ALA A 188 15.57 -9.81 12.46
C ALA A 188 15.74 -11.26 12.04
N GLY A 189 14.83 -11.79 11.22
CA GLY A 189 15.06 -13.06 10.54
C GLY A 189 16.19 -12.88 9.52
N VAL A 190 15.98 -11.95 8.59
CA VAL A 190 17.01 -11.49 7.65
C VAL A 190 17.28 -10.01 7.89
N ALA A 191 18.54 -9.65 8.15
CA ALA A 191 19.00 -8.28 8.22
C ALA A 191 19.89 -7.97 7.02
N VAL A 192 19.65 -6.87 6.32
CA VAL A 192 20.54 -6.30 5.30
C VAL A 192 21.06 -4.99 5.85
N ASP A 193 22.28 -5.01 6.38
CA ASP A 193 22.85 -3.93 7.17
C ASP A 193 24.04 -3.29 6.45
N GLY A 194 23.79 -2.14 5.81
CA GLY A 194 24.79 -1.37 5.11
C GLY A 194 24.30 -0.75 3.79
N PRO A 195 25.11 0.13 3.17
CA PRO A 195 24.77 0.82 1.93
C PRO A 195 25.03 -0.10 0.72
N HIS A 196 24.35 -1.24 0.70
CA HIS A 196 24.53 -2.25 -0.33
C HIS A 196 23.77 -1.89 -1.61
N THR A 197 24.17 -2.53 -2.70
CA THR A 197 23.52 -2.39 -4.00
C THR A 197 23.13 -3.74 -4.55
N ASP A 198 22.04 -3.81 -5.34
CA ASP A 198 21.64 -5.05 -6.02
C ASP A 198 21.46 -6.23 -5.05
N VAL A 199 20.53 -6.06 -4.11
CA VAL A 199 20.18 -7.07 -3.10
C VAL A 199 18.82 -7.68 -3.42
N GLU A 200 18.73 -9.01 -3.47
CA GLU A 200 17.50 -9.75 -3.75
C GLU A 200 17.14 -10.71 -2.61
N ILE A 201 15.92 -10.62 -2.08
CA ILE A 201 15.40 -11.53 -1.05
C ILE A 201 14.11 -12.16 -1.54
N SER A 202 14.06 -13.49 -1.58
CA SER A 202 12.88 -14.25 -1.98
C SER A 202 12.83 -15.61 -1.27
N LEU A 203 12.29 -15.62 -0.06
CA LEU A 203 12.13 -16.80 0.81
C LEU A 203 11.18 -16.49 1.98
N ASP A 204 10.72 -17.53 2.68
CA ASP A 204 9.84 -17.35 3.83
C ASP A 204 10.61 -16.99 5.10
N VAL A 205 10.12 -16.03 5.87
CA VAL A 205 10.66 -15.65 7.17
C VAL A 205 9.58 -15.74 8.23
N GLU A 206 9.77 -16.60 9.22
CA GLU A 206 8.74 -16.90 10.19
C GLU A 206 9.23 -16.84 11.63
N ASN A 207 8.30 -16.59 12.56
CA ASN A 207 8.52 -16.72 14.00
C ASN A 207 9.73 -15.92 14.49
N THR A 208 9.89 -14.67 14.04
CA THR A 208 10.95 -13.80 14.54
C THR A 208 10.43 -12.98 15.73
N VAL A 209 11.26 -12.80 16.77
CA VAL A 209 10.91 -11.91 17.89
C VAL A 209 10.92 -10.44 17.45
N GLY A 210 11.86 -10.04 16.58
CA GLY A 210 11.89 -8.74 15.91
C GLY A 210 11.33 -8.79 14.48
N THR A 211 11.83 -7.92 13.61
CA THR A 211 11.37 -7.74 12.21
C THR A 211 11.62 -9.01 11.39
N GLY A 212 10.71 -9.38 10.49
CA GLY A 212 10.96 -10.49 9.57
C GLY A 212 12.16 -10.20 8.68
N ILE A 213 12.04 -9.17 7.84
CA ILE A 213 13.11 -8.70 6.95
C ILE A 213 13.38 -7.23 7.26
N PHE A 214 14.59 -6.93 7.70
CA PHE A 214 15.03 -5.57 7.99
C PHE A 214 16.16 -5.19 7.05
N ALA A 215 16.02 -4.10 6.30
CA ALA A 215 17.06 -3.58 5.43
C ALA A 215 17.36 -2.12 5.80
N THR A 216 18.63 -1.77 6.01
CA THR A 216 19.01 -0.39 6.31
C THR A 216 20.27 0.02 5.57
N GLY A 217 20.23 1.20 4.94
CA GLY A 217 21.43 1.97 4.64
C GLY A 217 22.01 2.54 5.93
N VAL A 218 23.04 3.38 5.81
CA VAL A 218 23.70 3.99 6.98
C VAL A 218 22.94 5.25 7.42
N ASP A 219 22.71 6.16 6.47
CA ASP A 219 22.05 7.44 6.70
C ASP A 219 21.53 8.05 5.38
N THR A 220 21.04 9.29 5.43
CA THR A 220 20.52 10.00 4.25
C THR A 220 21.56 10.33 3.18
N SER A 221 22.85 10.27 3.50
CA SER A 221 23.98 10.51 2.59
C SER A 221 24.65 9.22 2.10
N ASN A 222 24.38 8.10 2.76
CA ASN A 222 24.98 6.80 2.46
C ASN A 222 23.90 5.70 2.52
N ARG A 223 23.15 5.63 1.43
CA ARG A 223 21.93 4.84 1.25
C ARG A 223 22.25 3.53 0.54
N GLY A 224 21.41 2.52 0.73
CA GLY A 224 21.43 1.35 -0.15
C GLY A 224 20.67 1.64 -1.45
N GLU A 225 20.94 0.90 -2.51
CA GLU A 225 20.25 1.05 -3.80
C GLU A 225 19.80 -0.31 -4.38
N ARG A 226 18.69 -0.35 -5.10
CA ARG A 226 18.25 -1.54 -5.86
C ARG A 226 18.06 -2.77 -4.95
N LEU A 227 17.15 -2.62 -4.00
CA LEU A 227 16.68 -3.70 -3.14
C LEU A 227 15.40 -4.30 -3.72
N ASN A 228 15.38 -5.62 -3.93
CA ASN A 228 14.21 -6.35 -4.40
C ASN A 228 13.81 -7.41 -3.38
N ILE A 229 12.67 -7.24 -2.73
CA ILE A 229 12.11 -8.22 -1.79
C ILE A 229 10.78 -8.72 -2.37
N HIS A 230 10.73 -9.99 -2.74
CA HIS A 230 9.56 -10.50 -3.44
C HIS A 230 9.24 -11.96 -3.16
N SER A 231 7.95 -12.27 -3.28
CA SER A 231 7.43 -13.64 -3.12
C SER A 231 7.77 -14.24 -1.74
N CYS A 232 7.94 -13.41 -0.71
CA CYS A 232 8.21 -13.84 0.65
C CYS A 232 6.91 -13.99 1.43
N LYS A 233 6.81 -15.01 2.28
CA LYS A 233 5.87 -15.02 3.39
C LYS A 233 6.58 -14.59 4.68
N VAL A 234 6.15 -13.48 5.26
CA VAL A 234 6.61 -12.98 6.56
C VAL A 234 5.52 -13.17 7.60
N ASN A 235 5.70 -14.12 8.50
CA ASN A 235 4.60 -14.55 9.38
C ASN A 235 5.02 -14.73 10.84
N ASN A 236 4.16 -14.28 11.77
CA ASN A 236 4.38 -14.40 13.21
C ASN A 236 5.69 -13.72 13.67
N CYS A 237 6.04 -12.62 13.01
CA CYS A 237 7.19 -11.78 13.34
C CYS A 237 6.79 -10.61 14.23
N GLY A 238 7.75 -9.95 14.88
CA GLY A 238 7.50 -8.70 15.61
C GLY A 238 7.01 -7.63 14.66
N GLU A 239 7.65 -7.50 13.51
CA GLU A 239 7.30 -6.61 12.42
C GLU A 239 7.48 -7.32 11.07
N GLY A 240 6.90 -6.81 10.00
CA GLY A 240 6.97 -7.41 8.67
C GLY A 240 8.29 -7.14 7.95
N ILE A 241 8.21 -6.35 6.90
CA ILE A 241 9.35 -5.95 6.05
C ILE A 241 9.58 -4.46 6.22
N VAL A 242 10.78 -4.10 6.67
CA VAL A 242 11.15 -2.70 6.91
C VAL A 242 12.38 -2.38 6.08
N TRP A 243 12.35 -1.27 5.34
CA TRP A 243 13.53 -0.76 4.66
C TRP A 243 13.75 0.71 4.95
N LYS A 244 14.96 1.03 5.38
CA LYS A 244 15.35 2.36 5.85
C LYS A 244 16.54 2.91 5.09
N PHE A 245 16.44 4.15 4.62
CA PHE A 245 17.53 4.79 3.84
C PHE A 245 17.94 3.98 2.59
N TRP A 246 16.94 3.51 1.84
CA TRP A 246 17.14 2.80 0.57
C TRP A 246 16.49 3.53 -0.59
N ASP A 247 17.13 3.42 -1.75
CA ASP A 247 16.65 3.94 -3.04
C ASP A 247 16.40 2.82 -4.05
N TYR A 248 15.45 3.03 -4.96
CA TYR A 248 15.11 2.07 -6.02
C TYR A 248 14.67 0.71 -5.45
N VAL A 249 13.76 0.74 -4.49
CA VAL A 249 13.28 -0.45 -3.79
C VAL A 249 12.05 -1.02 -4.46
N VAL A 250 12.01 -2.34 -4.63
CA VAL A 250 10.80 -3.08 -5.04
C VAL A 250 10.46 -4.06 -3.93
N VAL A 251 9.25 -3.91 -3.37
CA VAL A 251 8.65 -4.88 -2.44
C VAL A 251 7.40 -5.41 -3.11
N ALA A 252 7.46 -6.63 -3.65
CA ALA A 252 6.40 -7.14 -4.53
C ALA A 252 5.93 -8.55 -4.22
N ASN A 253 4.61 -8.78 -4.29
CA ASN A 253 3.99 -10.10 -4.15
C ASN A 253 4.34 -10.82 -2.84
N ASN A 254 4.56 -10.08 -1.75
CA ASN A 254 4.83 -10.64 -0.44
C ASN A 254 3.54 -10.79 0.37
N ILE A 255 3.55 -11.69 1.34
CA ILE A 255 2.46 -11.87 2.31
C ILE A 255 3.01 -11.58 3.70
N ALA A 256 2.47 -10.58 4.38
CA ALA A 256 2.79 -10.27 5.77
C ALA A 256 1.55 -10.53 6.66
N SER A 257 1.69 -11.42 7.64
CA SER A 257 0.53 -11.85 8.45
C SER A 257 0.87 -12.19 9.90
N ASN A 258 -0.13 -12.04 10.77
CA ASN A 258 -0.04 -12.41 12.20
C ASN A 258 1.13 -11.74 12.94
N LEU A 259 1.41 -10.48 12.59
CA LEU A 259 2.46 -9.69 13.21
C LEU A 259 2.07 -9.33 14.65
N GLN A 260 3.07 -9.15 15.51
CA GLN A 260 2.84 -8.83 16.93
C GLN A 260 2.99 -7.33 17.18
N ALA A 261 2.46 -6.86 18.31
CA ALA A 261 2.48 -5.45 18.72
C ALA A 261 1.88 -4.48 17.67
N THR A 262 2.17 -3.17 17.82
CA THR A 262 1.68 -2.07 16.98
C THR A 262 2.55 -1.86 15.73
N GLN A 263 3.24 -2.90 15.25
CA GLN A 263 4.25 -2.80 14.19
C GLN A 263 3.65 -3.11 12.81
N ASP A 264 4.32 -2.66 11.76
CA ASP A 264 3.76 -2.57 10.43
C ASP A 264 4.11 -3.79 9.55
N ALA A 265 3.31 -4.03 8.51
CA ALA A 265 3.58 -5.12 7.56
C ALA A 265 4.66 -4.74 6.55
N PHE A 266 4.58 -3.54 5.98
CA PHE A 266 5.56 -3.02 5.04
C PHE A 266 5.88 -1.56 5.39
N GLU A 267 7.08 -1.29 5.90
CA GLU A 267 7.50 0.05 6.32
C GLU A 267 8.61 0.62 5.41
N ALA A 268 8.29 1.71 4.72
CA ALA A 268 9.23 2.50 3.94
C ALA A 268 9.76 3.68 4.77
N ALA A 269 10.80 3.45 5.57
CA ALA A 269 11.33 4.46 6.49
C ALA A 269 12.37 5.37 5.84
N THR A 270 12.01 6.63 5.52
CA THR A 270 12.92 7.57 4.83
C THR A 270 13.47 6.99 3.51
N ALA A 271 12.70 6.10 2.86
CA ALA A 271 13.02 5.54 1.56
C ALA A 271 12.83 6.58 0.45
N ASP A 272 13.45 6.36 -0.69
CA ASP A 272 13.25 7.16 -1.89
C ASP A 272 13.09 6.23 -3.10
N TYR A 273 12.35 6.65 -4.13
CA TYR A 273 12.17 5.86 -5.35
C TYR A 273 11.79 4.39 -5.10
N PHE A 274 10.57 4.13 -4.65
CA PHE A 274 10.14 2.78 -4.27
C PHE A 274 8.85 2.33 -4.96
N VAL A 275 8.66 1.01 -5.03
CA VAL A 275 7.43 0.38 -5.50
C VAL A 275 7.01 -0.71 -4.52
N ILE A 276 5.80 -0.59 -3.97
CA ILE A 276 5.14 -1.62 -3.15
C ILE A 276 3.98 -2.17 -3.99
N ASP A 277 4.15 -3.35 -4.58
CA ASP A 277 3.26 -3.89 -5.62
C ASP A 277 2.68 -5.27 -5.28
N GLY A 278 1.35 -5.43 -5.32
CA GLY A 278 0.73 -6.75 -5.26
C GLY A 278 0.92 -7.50 -3.93
N ASN A 279 1.24 -6.80 -2.84
CA ASN A 279 1.45 -7.43 -1.54
C ASN A 279 0.12 -7.64 -0.80
N VAL A 280 0.14 -8.58 0.13
CA VAL A 280 -0.98 -8.90 1.01
C VAL A 280 -0.57 -8.66 2.46
N ALA A 281 -1.36 -7.86 3.19
CA ALA A 281 -1.23 -7.68 4.63
C ALA A 281 -2.51 -8.17 5.32
N GLU A 282 -2.37 -9.10 6.26
CA GLU A 282 -3.52 -9.71 6.95
C GLU A 282 -3.35 -9.76 8.47
N ASN A 283 -4.35 -9.21 9.18
CA ASN A 283 -4.40 -9.22 10.64
C ASN A 283 -3.14 -8.61 11.28
N VAL A 284 -2.78 -7.42 10.80
CA VAL A 284 -1.63 -6.65 11.28
C VAL A 284 -2.16 -5.60 12.26
N PRO A 285 -1.78 -5.60 13.55
CA PRO A 285 -2.31 -4.61 14.47
C PRO A 285 -1.77 -3.20 14.19
N GLY A 286 -0.53 -3.07 13.72
CA GLY A 286 -0.01 -1.84 13.12
C GLY A 286 -0.56 -1.63 11.69
N SER A 287 0.02 -0.69 10.96
CA SER A 287 -0.35 -0.40 9.57
C SER A 287 -0.02 -1.59 8.68
N GLY A 288 -0.84 -1.80 7.64
CA GLY A 288 -0.47 -2.76 6.62
C GLY A 288 0.69 -2.22 5.77
N ILE A 289 0.66 -0.93 5.43
CA ILE A 289 1.76 -0.21 4.79
C ILE A 289 1.98 1.12 5.51
N ASP A 290 3.20 1.38 5.99
CA ASP A 290 3.60 2.69 6.54
C ASP A 290 4.69 3.35 5.69
N LEU A 291 4.45 4.59 5.27
CA LEU A 291 5.37 5.42 4.51
C LEU A 291 5.92 6.52 5.42
N PHE A 292 6.87 6.15 6.27
CA PHE A 292 7.44 7.04 7.27
C PHE A 292 8.50 7.99 6.68
N GLY A 293 8.06 9.11 6.09
CA GLY A 293 8.96 10.09 5.45
C GLY A 293 9.54 9.59 4.11
N ALA A 294 8.85 8.64 3.48
CA ALA A 294 9.21 8.10 2.18
C ALA A 294 8.85 9.09 1.05
N GLN A 295 9.64 9.11 -0.03
CA GLN A 295 9.41 10.01 -1.16
C GLN A 295 9.50 9.29 -2.51
N HIS A 296 8.89 9.87 -3.54
CA HIS A 296 8.98 9.42 -4.95
C HIS A 296 8.59 7.94 -5.16
N GLY A 297 7.53 7.47 -4.52
CA GLY A 297 7.15 6.06 -4.54
C GLY A 297 5.77 5.76 -5.11
N THR A 298 5.51 4.48 -5.35
CA THR A 298 4.20 3.96 -5.78
C THR A 298 3.78 2.80 -4.89
N VAL A 299 2.56 2.86 -4.36
CA VAL A 299 1.87 1.79 -3.64
C VAL A 299 0.72 1.32 -4.51
N VAL A 300 0.84 0.14 -5.11
CA VAL A 300 -0.08 -0.33 -6.15
C VAL A 300 -0.54 -1.77 -5.97
N GLY A 301 -1.82 -2.03 -6.22
CA GLY A 301 -2.33 -3.40 -6.34
C GLY A 301 -2.28 -4.23 -5.05
N ASN A 302 -2.08 -3.61 -3.89
CA ASN A 302 -1.97 -4.33 -2.62
C ASN A 302 -3.35 -4.62 -2.03
N THR A 303 -3.46 -5.73 -1.29
CA THR A 303 -4.66 -6.13 -0.56
C THR A 303 -4.39 -6.09 0.94
N LEU A 304 -5.11 -5.27 1.69
CA LEU A 304 -4.87 -5.01 3.10
C LEU A 304 -6.13 -5.31 3.91
N HIS A 305 -6.11 -6.40 4.66
CA HIS A 305 -7.26 -6.89 5.43
C HIS A 305 -6.98 -6.86 6.94
N ASN A 306 -7.89 -6.24 7.70
CA ASN A 306 -7.82 -6.11 9.16
C ASN A 306 -6.47 -5.54 9.64
N CYS A 307 -5.98 -4.52 8.94
CA CYS A 307 -4.74 -3.82 9.27
C CYS A 307 -5.04 -2.45 9.90
N GLY A 308 -4.11 -1.93 10.70
CA GLY A 308 -4.16 -0.57 11.24
C GLY A 308 -5.00 -0.41 12.51
N THR A 309 -5.32 -1.52 13.19
CA THR A 309 -6.25 -1.53 14.34
C THR A 309 -5.73 -0.72 15.54
N THR A 310 -4.42 -0.56 15.66
CA THR A 310 -3.74 0.22 16.70
C THR A 310 -2.96 1.42 16.15
N ALA A 311 -2.44 1.33 14.92
CA ALA A 311 -1.71 2.42 14.26
C ALA A 311 -2.64 3.52 13.70
N GLY A 312 -3.93 3.22 13.55
CA GLY A 312 -4.95 4.18 13.13
C GLY A 312 -5.18 4.25 11.63
N ALA A 313 -4.40 3.55 10.77
CA ALA A 313 -4.76 3.32 9.38
C ALA A 313 -4.11 2.07 8.76
N SER A 314 -4.70 1.54 7.69
CA SER A 314 -4.13 0.42 6.91
C SER A 314 -2.99 0.86 5.99
N ILE A 315 -3.15 1.98 5.28
CA ILE A 315 -2.05 2.65 4.57
C ILE A 315 -1.85 4.01 5.20
N VAL A 316 -0.64 4.26 5.71
CA VAL A 316 -0.24 5.56 6.26
C VAL A 316 0.76 6.22 5.32
N ALA A 317 0.43 7.42 4.86
CA ALA A 317 1.37 8.33 4.23
C ALA A 317 1.75 9.42 5.23
N GLY A 318 2.79 9.14 6.00
CA GLY A 318 3.24 9.99 7.09
C GLY A 318 3.48 9.26 8.41
N GLY A 319 3.54 10.00 9.52
CA GLY A 319 3.91 9.47 10.82
C GLY A 319 4.32 10.58 11.80
N THR A 320 3.80 10.52 13.02
CA THR A 320 4.12 11.50 14.07
C THR A 320 5.59 11.38 14.48
N GLY A 321 6.33 12.50 14.46
CA GLY A 321 7.74 12.54 14.90
C GLY A 321 8.76 12.36 13.79
N GLY A 322 8.33 12.23 12.53
CA GLY A 322 9.22 12.26 11.37
C GLY A 322 9.91 13.62 11.19
N THR A 323 11.18 13.61 10.79
CA THR A 323 11.95 14.84 10.43
C THR A 323 11.85 15.16 8.94
N ARG A 324 11.25 14.27 8.14
CA ARG A 324 11.09 14.37 6.69
C ARG A 324 9.62 14.15 6.31
N ASP A 325 9.12 15.00 5.41
CA ASP A 325 7.78 14.86 4.83
C ASP A 325 7.69 13.68 3.88
N THR A 326 6.51 13.08 3.83
CA THR A 326 6.13 12.13 2.79
C THR A 326 5.59 12.91 1.60
N THR A 327 6.16 12.72 0.43
CA THR A 327 5.78 13.51 -0.76
C THR A 327 6.07 12.80 -2.07
N ASP A 328 5.36 13.19 -3.12
CA ASP A 328 5.50 12.62 -4.47
C ASP A 328 5.24 11.11 -4.50
N VAL A 329 4.19 10.68 -3.78
CA VAL A 329 3.77 9.27 -3.71
C VAL A 329 2.44 9.06 -4.44
N VAL A 330 2.33 7.95 -5.15
CA VAL A 330 1.08 7.48 -5.76
C VAL A 330 0.57 6.26 -4.99
N ILE A 331 -0.67 6.31 -4.51
CA ILE A 331 -1.38 5.18 -3.87
C ILE A 331 -2.55 4.80 -4.79
N THR A 332 -2.46 3.67 -5.48
CA THR A 332 -3.42 3.35 -6.55
C THR A 332 -3.78 1.88 -6.70
N GLY A 333 -5.05 1.58 -6.99
CA GLY A 333 -5.47 0.21 -7.27
C GLY A 333 -5.34 -0.75 -6.08
N ASN A 334 -5.30 -0.22 -4.85
CA ASN A 334 -5.25 -1.05 -3.65
C ASN A 334 -6.66 -1.38 -3.16
N GLU A 335 -6.81 -2.56 -2.56
CA GLU A 335 -8.01 -3.01 -1.86
C GLU A 335 -7.74 -2.94 -0.35
N VAL A 336 -8.53 -2.15 0.37
CA VAL A 336 -8.37 -1.91 1.81
C VAL A 336 -9.67 -2.20 2.53
N HIS A 337 -9.61 -3.12 3.49
CA HIS A 337 -10.77 -3.57 4.23
C HIS A 337 -10.41 -3.87 5.69
N VAL A 338 -10.92 -3.09 6.65
CA VAL A 338 -10.32 -3.03 8.00
C VAL A 338 -11.17 -3.69 9.10
N ASN A 339 -12.49 -3.85 8.93
CA ASN A 339 -13.44 -4.42 9.91
C ASN A 339 -13.28 -3.93 11.36
N THR A 340 -12.62 -2.79 11.58
CA THR A 340 -12.20 -2.29 12.89
C THR A 340 -12.08 -0.76 12.84
N THR A 341 -11.60 -0.15 13.93
CA THR A 341 -11.55 1.30 14.14
C THR A 341 -10.44 2.04 13.39
N GLY A 342 -9.66 1.37 12.53
CA GLY A 342 -8.59 2.02 11.76
C GLY A 342 -9.12 2.68 10.49
N ASN A 343 -8.48 3.77 10.05
CA ASN A 343 -8.73 4.37 8.73
C ASN A 343 -8.27 3.44 7.61
N GLY A 344 -8.86 3.57 6.42
CA GLY A 344 -8.37 2.83 5.26
C GLY A 344 -7.02 3.38 4.80
N ILE A 345 -7.06 4.57 4.20
CA ILE A 345 -5.86 5.29 3.74
C ILE A 345 -5.80 6.63 4.47
N ALA A 346 -4.72 6.89 5.20
CA ALA A 346 -4.54 8.14 5.93
C ALA A 346 -3.28 8.89 5.48
N VAL A 347 -3.41 10.20 5.28
CA VAL A 347 -2.28 11.12 5.15
C VAL A 347 -2.21 11.91 6.45
N VAL A 348 -1.20 11.62 7.28
CA VAL A 348 -1.06 12.12 8.65
C VAL A 348 0.17 13.02 8.74
N GLN A 349 0.07 14.20 9.35
CA GLN A 349 1.17 15.17 9.37
C GLN A 349 2.48 14.62 9.99
N ASN A 350 3.61 14.79 9.29
CA ASN A 350 4.96 14.47 9.78
C ASN A 350 5.62 15.68 10.42
N THR A 351 5.60 16.80 9.68
CA THR A 351 6.22 18.06 10.05
C THR A 351 5.18 19.18 10.05
N ALA A 352 5.61 20.37 10.48
CA ALA A 352 4.78 21.57 10.42
C ALA A 352 4.40 22.00 8.99
N GLN A 353 5.09 21.52 7.95
CA GLN A 353 4.80 21.84 6.55
C GLN A 353 3.71 20.94 5.95
N GLY A 354 3.51 19.73 6.50
CA GLY A 354 2.53 18.76 6.05
C GLY A 354 2.98 17.94 4.82
N ASN A 355 2.45 16.74 4.70
CA ASN A 355 2.66 15.86 3.56
C ASN A 355 1.89 16.38 2.35
N SER A 356 2.50 16.35 1.17
CA SER A 356 1.93 16.96 -0.04
C SER A 356 2.24 16.17 -1.30
N ARG A 357 1.52 16.44 -2.39
CA ARG A 357 1.67 15.74 -3.68
C ARG A 357 1.48 14.23 -3.57
N ILE A 358 0.64 13.80 -2.63
CA ILE A 358 0.17 12.43 -2.54
C ILE A 358 -1.04 12.27 -3.48
N LEU A 359 -0.95 11.31 -4.40
CA LEU A 359 -2.01 10.98 -5.35
C LEU A 359 -2.69 9.67 -4.94
N ILE A 360 -3.86 9.76 -4.33
CA ILE A 360 -4.66 8.60 -3.91
C ILE A 360 -5.74 8.36 -4.97
N ARG A 361 -5.60 7.32 -5.81
CA ARG A 361 -6.50 7.13 -6.94
C ARG A 361 -6.87 5.69 -7.28
N GLY A 362 -8.13 5.44 -7.64
CA GLY A 362 -8.55 4.12 -8.09
C GLY A 362 -8.43 3.03 -7.03
N ASN A 363 -8.51 3.37 -5.74
CA ASN A 363 -8.50 2.40 -4.64
C ASN A 363 -9.94 2.01 -4.29
N ASP A 364 -10.10 0.78 -3.81
CA ASP A 364 -11.32 0.26 -3.23
C ASP A 364 -11.14 0.20 -1.71
N VAL A 365 -11.94 0.96 -0.96
CA VAL A 365 -11.75 1.16 0.48
C VAL A 365 -13.06 0.99 1.23
N SER A 366 -13.13 -0.02 2.08
CA SER A 366 -14.36 -0.38 2.77
C SER A 366 -14.19 -0.76 4.22
N GLU A 367 -15.27 -0.61 4.99
CA GLU A 367 -15.38 -1.12 6.37
C GLU A 367 -14.21 -0.65 7.27
N CYS A 368 -13.77 0.59 7.04
CA CYS A 368 -12.79 1.32 7.83
C CYS A 368 -13.49 2.38 8.70
N GLU A 369 -12.76 3.09 9.56
CA GLU A 369 -13.27 4.29 10.24
C GLU A 369 -13.64 5.39 9.22
N TYR A 370 -12.66 6.17 8.73
CA TYR A 370 -12.78 6.83 7.45
C TYR A 370 -12.23 5.90 6.36
N GLY A 371 -12.83 5.93 5.17
CA GLY A 371 -12.21 5.27 4.00
C GLY A 371 -10.86 5.94 3.68
N ILE A 372 -10.90 7.23 3.30
CA ILE A 372 -9.70 8.04 3.05
C ILE A 372 -9.70 9.26 3.96
N HIS A 373 -8.63 9.48 4.72
CA HIS A 373 -8.50 10.59 5.67
C HIS A 373 -7.27 11.44 5.37
N LEU A 374 -7.48 12.66 4.89
CA LEU A 374 -6.44 13.69 4.88
C LEU A 374 -6.51 14.47 6.18
N ALA A 375 -5.44 14.48 6.98
CA ALA A 375 -5.41 15.15 8.29
C ALA A 375 -4.61 16.47 8.23
N ASN A 376 -5.20 17.52 7.64
CA ASN A 376 -4.58 18.85 7.47
C ASN A 376 -3.30 18.82 6.63
N ASN A 377 -3.36 18.21 5.44
CA ASN A 377 -2.21 18.00 4.57
C ASN A 377 -2.46 18.65 3.19
N PRO A 378 -1.67 19.66 2.79
CA PRO A 378 -1.96 20.48 1.62
C PRO A 378 -1.62 19.79 0.29
N ASP A 379 -2.21 20.28 -0.80
CA ASP A 379 -1.87 19.94 -2.19
C ASP A 379 -1.93 18.44 -2.55
N ASN A 380 -2.76 17.69 -1.84
CA ASN A 380 -3.02 16.27 -2.10
C ASN A 380 -4.22 16.07 -3.03
N ARG A 381 -4.22 14.96 -3.76
CA ARG A 381 -5.27 14.64 -4.75
C ARG A 381 -5.87 13.28 -4.45
N VAL A 382 -7.19 13.24 -4.33
CA VAL A 382 -7.98 12.04 -4.08
C VAL A 382 -8.94 11.87 -5.24
N SER A 383 -8.73 10.88 -6.11
CA SER A 383 -9.54 10.76 -7.32
C SER A 383 -9.89 9.36 -7.79
N GLY A 384 -11.12 9.13 -8.24
CA GLY A 384 -11.50 7.83 -8.81
C GLY A 384 -11.51 6.69 -7.81
N ASN A 385 -11.54 6.96 -6.49
CA ASN A 385 -11.62 5.93 -5.47
C ASN A 385 -13.08 5.53 -5.22
N VAL A 386 -13.27 4.31 -4.72
CA VAL A 386 -14.56 3.81 -4.27
C VAL A 386 -14.48 3.62 -2.75
N CYS A 387 -15.27 4.38 -1.99
CA CYS A 387 -15.30 4.33 -0.53
C CYS A 387 -16.69 3.94 -0.02
N TYR A 388 -16.83 2.81 0.67
CA TYR A 388 -18.15 2.35 1.10
C TYR A 388 -18.19 1.59 2.43
N ASN A 389 -19.37 1.53 3.05
CA ASN A 389 -19.59 0.83 4.32
C ASN A 389 -18.62 1.25 5.45
N ASN A 390 -18.04 2.45 5.37
CA ASN A 390 -17.14 2.93 6.41
C ASN A 390 -17.95 3.40 7.62
N ALA A 391 -17.36 3.31 8.81
CA ALA A 391 -17.99 3.63 10.08
C ALA A 391 -18.41 5.11 10.14
N ILE A 392 -17.62 6.00 9.54
CA ILE A 392 -17.93 7.42 9.33
C ILE A 392 -17.77 7.79 7.86
N SER A 393 -17.34 9.00 7.53
CA SER A 393 -17.34 9.46 6.13
C SER A 393 -16.43 8.64 5.23
N GLY A 394 -16.85 8.43 3.98
CA GLY A 394 -16.05 7.69 3.00
C GLY A 394 -14.72 8.39 2.69
N ILE A 395 -14.74 9.72 2.53
CA ILE A 395 -13.55 10.55 2.33
C ILE A 395 -13.63 11.78 3.22
N ARG A 396 -12.55 12.09 3.94
CA ARG A 396 -12.35 13.39 4.61
C ARG A 396 -11.25 14.18 3.95
N THR A 397 -11.59 15.36 3.46
CA THR A 397 -10.63 16.32 2.89
C THR A 397 -10.33 17.42 3.90
N HIS A 398 -9.07 17.52 4.33
CA HIS A 398 -8.57 18.58 5.20
C HIS A 398 -7.16 18.99 4.78
N GLY A 399 -6.99 20.28 4.49
CA GLY A 399 -5.75 20.88 3.99
C GLY A 399 -6.02 21.83 2.83
N ASP A 400 -5.11 22.78 2.61
CA ASP A 400 -5.20 23.75 1.52
C ASP A 400 -4.95 23.10 0.15
N GLY A 401 -5.66 23.56 -0.88
CA GLY A 401 -5.43 23.13 -2.27
C GLY A 401 -5.75 21.66 -2.55
N VAL A 402 -6.43 20.97 -1.62
CA VAL A 402 -6.83 19.58 -1.79
C VAL A 402 -7.83 19.44 -2.94
N VAL A 403 -7.64 18.43 -3.77
CA VAL A 403 -8.52 18.12 -4.89
C VAL A 403 -9.14 16.74 -4.69
N CYS A 404 -10.46 16.67 -4.58
CA CYS A 404 -11.24 15.45 -4.41
C CYS A 404 -12.21 15.27 -5.58
N LYS A 405 -11.89 14.38 -6.53
CA LYS A 405 -12.61 14.30 -7.81
C LYS A 405 -12.98 12.91 -8.28
N ASP A 406 -14.13 12.79 -8.93
CA ASP A 406 -14.54 11.56 -9.61
C ASP A 406 -14.56 10.32 -8.68
N ASN A 407 -14.72 10.51 -7.37
CA ASN A 407 -14.82 9.41 -6.40
C ASN A 407 -16.28 8.94 -6.29
N ILE A 408 -16.46 7.67 -5.92
CA ILE A 408 -17.76 7.08 -5.62
C ILE A 408 -17.80 6.77 -4.13
N CYS A 409 -18.70 7.41 -3.39
CA CYS A 409 -18.86 7.20 -1.95
C CYS A 409 -20.28 6.75 -1.62
N PHE A 410 -20.46 5.55 -1.07
CA PHE A 410 -21.80 5.07 -0.75
C PHE A 410 -21.92 4.26 0.53
N ASN A 411 -23.11 4.29 1.14
CA ASN A 411 -23.43 3.56 2.38
C ASN A 411 -22.36 3.79 3.47
N ASN A 412 -21.78 4.98 3.57
CA ASN A 412 -20.83 5.33 4.64
C ASN A 412 -21.58 5.83 5.88
N ASN A 413 -20.86 6.08 6.96
CA ASN A 413 -21.43 6.46 8.25
C ASN A 413 -22.25 5.35 8.92
N GLN A 414 -21.73 4.11 8.89
CA GLN A 414 -22.39 2.96 9.52
C GLN A 414 -22.53 3.09 11.05
N ASP A 415 -21.73 3.93 11.71
CA ASP A 415 -21.85 4.23 13.15
C ASP A 415 -22.93 5.29 13.46
N ASN A 416 -23.56 5.86 12.42
CA ASN A 416 -24.62 6.85 12.54
C ASN A 416 -24.19 8.09 13.35
N ASN A 417 -23.01 8.62 13.01
CA ASN A 417 -22.48 9.85 13.58
C ASN A 417 -23.03 11.06 12.83
N ALA A 418 -23.37 12.10 13.57
CA ALA A 418 -23.90 13.33 12.98
C ALA A 418 -22.83 14.06 12.14
N ASN A 419 -23.30 14.74 11.10
CA ASN A 419 -22.51 15.55 10.17
C ASN A 419 -21.50 14.72 9.36
N GLN A 420 -21.82 13.46 9.06
CA GLN A 420 -20.98 12.63 8.18
C GLN A 420 -21.60 12.52 6.79
N GLY A 421 -20.81 12.12 5.81
CA GLY A 421 -21.33 11.94 4.46
C GLY A 421 -20.47 11.02 3.61
N GLY A 422 -20.82 10.93 2.33
CA GLY A 422 -19.93 10.30 1.35
C GLY A 422 -18.57 10.99 1.35
N ILE A 423 -18.58 12.33 1.35
CA ILE A 423 -17.38 13.16 1.48
C ILE A 423 -17.62 14.24 2.55
N LEU A 424 -16.65 14.41 3.44
CA LEU A 424 -16.61 15.45 4.45
C LEU A 424 -15.46 16.44 4.16
N GLY A 425 -15.82 17.68 3.83
CA GLY A 425 -14.86 18.77 3.67
C GLY A 425 -14.71 19.58 4.96
N THR A 426 -13.51 19.57 5.55
CA THR A 426 -13.21 20.32 6.79
C THR A 426 -11.87 21.02 6.66
N GLY A 427 -11.76 22.30 7.05
CA GLY A 427 -10.47 22.98 7.18
C GLY A 427 -9.65 23.04 5.90
N GLY A 428 -9.50 24.23 5.34
CA GLY A 428 -8.61 24.43 4.21
C GLY A 428 -9.11 25.48 3.24
N ASP A 429 -8.17 26.07 2.53
CA ASP A 429 -8.43 27.06 1.50
C ASP A 429 -8.31 26.43 0.10
N ARG A 430 -9.19 26.82 -0.82
CA ARG A 430 -9.15 26.42 -2.24
C ARG A 430 -9.30 24.90 -2.48
N ALA A 431 -10.06 24.22 -1.63
CA ALA A 431 -10.41 22.82 -1.86
C ALA A 431 -11.34 22.68 -3.08
N VAL A 432 -11.10 21.70 -3.95
CA VAL A 432 -11.96 21.42 -5.12
C VAL A 432 -12.57 20.04 -4.98
N ILE A 433 -13.89 19.98 -4.81
CA ILE A 433 -14.66 18.75 -4.68
C ILE A 433 -15.61 18.65 -5.89
N SER A 434 -15.25 17.85 -6.90
CA SER A 434 -15.99 17.85 -8.16
C SER A 434 -16.16 16.50 -8.83
N GLY A 435 -17.29 16.29 -9.52
CA GLY A 435 -17.52 15.07 -10.28
C GLY A 435 -17.73 13.82 -9.43
N ASN A 436 -17.89 13.98 -8.11
CA ASN A 436 -18.08 12.85 -7.22
C ASN A 436 -19.53 12.35 -7.24
N VAL A 437 -19.68 11.07 -6.97
CA VAL A 437 -20.95 10.37 -6.94
C VAL A 437 -21.16 9.86 -5.52
N CYS A 438 -22.05 10.49 -4.76
CA CYS A 438 -22.29 10.15 -3.36
C CYS A 438 -23.74 9.70 -3.14
N TYR A 439 -23.95 8.47 -2.70
CA TYR A 439 -25.30 7.94 -2.55
C TYR A 439 -25.48 6.95 -1.42
N ASP A 440 -26.72 6.70 -1.03
CA ASP A 440 -27.07 5.63 -0.08
C ASP A 440 -28.14 4.73 -0.70
N THR A 441 -27.97 3.42 -0.54
CA THR A 441 -28.86 2.38 -1.09
C THR A 441 -29.57 1.58 0.00
N GLN A 442 -29.30 1.87 1.26
CA GLN A 442 -29.88 1.16 2.40
C GLN A 442 -31.32 1.65 2.64
N GLY A 443 -32.16 0.78 3.23
CA GLY A 443 -33.57 1.10 3.48
C GLY A 443 -33.77 2.29 4.43
N THR A 444 -32.81 2.49 5.33
CA THR A 444 -32.61 3.73 6.09
C THR A 444 -31.26 4.27 5.67
N ALA A 445 -31.21 5.53 5.20
CA ALA A 445 -29.95 6.16 4.86
C ALA A 445 -29.05 6.26 6.09
N THR A 446 -27.77 5.97 5.90
CA THR A 446 -26.71 6.06 6.90
C THR A 446 -25.86 7.31 6.69
N GLN A 447 -25.66 7.71 5.43
CA GLN A 447 -25.01 8.99 5.12
C GLN A 447 -25.97 10.16 5.34
N ASP A 448 -25.64 11.05 6.29
CA ASP A 448 -26.41 12.29 6.47
C ASP A 448 -26.35 13.15 5.21
N TRP A 449 -25.19 13.20 4.54
CA TRP A 449 -24.99 14.00 3.35
C TRP A 449 -24.29 13.23 2.22
N GLY A 450 -24.59 13.56 0.97
CA GLY A 450 -23.70 13.20 -0.14
C GLY A 450 -22.33 13.87 0.05
N ILE A 451 -22.34 15.19 0.23
CA ILE A 451 -21.17 15.97 0.64
C ILE A 451 -21.56 16.84 1.84
N ASN A 452 -20.76 16.80 2.91
CA ASN A 452 -20.84 17.77 3.99
C ASN A 452 -19.65 18.73 3.91
N LEU A 453 -19.89 19.97 3.45
CA LEU A 453 -18.89 21.02 3.45
C LEU A 453 -19.04 21.86 4.72
N GLN A 454 -18.01 21.90 5.56
CA GLN A 454 -18.03 22.72 6.78
C GLN A 454 -17.63 24.17 6.49
N SER A 455 -18.10 25.09 7.34
CA SER A 455 -17.81 26.54 7.25
C SER A 455 -16.33 26.91 7.29
N SER A 456 -15.49 25.98 7.75
CA SER A 456 -14.03 26.11 7.81
C SER A 456 -13.34 25.95 6.46
N VAL A 457 -14.06 25.54 5.41
CA VAL A 457 -13.53 25.51 4.04
C VAL A 457 -13.79 26.85 3.36
N THR A 458 -12.75 27.51 2.86
CA THR A 458 -12.86 28.82 2.19
C THR A 458 -12.37 28.76 0.75
N ASN A 459 -12.90 29.66 -0.09
CA ASN A 459 -12.55 29.77 -1.51
C ASN A 459 -12.62 28.42 -2.27
N GLY A 460 -13.45 27.51 -1.78
CA GLY A 460 -13.59 26.16 -2.31
C GLY A 460 -14.49 26.13 -3.55
N VAL A 461 -14.43 25.04 -4.29
CA VAL A 461 -15.33 24.77 -5.41
C VAL A 461 -15.98 23.42 -5.20
N VAL A 462 -17.30 23.40 -5.10
CA VAL A 462 -18.11 22.17 -5.07
C VAL A 462 -18.97 22.12 -6.32
N GLU A 463 -18.57 21.30 -7.30
CA GLU A 463 -19.22 21.32 -8.61
C GLU A 463 -19.42 19.97 -9.30
N GLY A 464 -20.51 19.84 -10.06
CA GLY A 464 -20.70 18.68 -10.93
C GLY A 464 -20.85 17.36 -10.18
N ASN A 465 -21.18 17.39 -8.88
CA ASN A 465 -21.35 16.19 -8.08
C ASN A 465 -22.80 15.66 -8.22
N VAL A 466 -22.99 14.37 -7.97
CA VAL A 466 -24.29 13.70 -8.10
C VAL A 466 -24.65 13.03 -6.77
N PHE A 467 -25.85 13.34 -6.26
CA PHE A 467 -26.36 12.85 -4.98
C PHE A 467 -27.71 12.17 -5.13
N TRP A 468 -27.90 11.02 -4.49
CA TRP A 468 -29.22 10.40 -4.32
C TRP A 468 -29.24 9.45 -3.11
N GLY A 469 -30.41 9.24 -2.52
CA GLY A 469 -30.60 8.25 -1.45
C GLY A 469 -30.03 8.62 -0.06
N ASN A 470 -29.07 9.55 0.02
CA ASN A 470 -28.61 10.14 1.30
C ASN A 470 -29.75 10.91 1.99
N ASP A 471 -29.61 11.21 3.30
CA ASP A 471 -30.59 12.05 4.03
C ASP A 471 -30.64 13.49 3.46
N GLY A 472 -29.48 14.03 3.07
CA GLY A 472 -29.33 15.28 2.32
C GLY A 472 -28.33 15.19 1.17
N GLY A 473 -28.52 15.99 0.12
CA GLY A 473 -27.59 16.01 -1.03
C GLY A 473 -26.24 16.65 -0.67
N LEU A 474 -26.28 17.92 -0.27
CA LEU A 474 -25.13 18.73 0.07
C LEU A 474 -25.47 19.64 1.27
N ASN A 475 -24.57 19.70 2.24
CA ASN A 475 -24.50 20.80 3.20
C ASN A 475 -23.39 21.74 2.74
N ASP A 476 -23.70 23.00 2.47
CA ASP A 476 -22.77 23.98 1.91
C ASP A 476 -21.96 24.76 2.96
N GLY A 477 -22.29 24.64 4.24
CA GLY A 477 -21.56 25.19 5.39
C GLY A 477 -21.38 26.71 5.42
N SER A 478 -21.76 27.43 4.36
CA SER A 478 -21.52 28.86 4.16
C SER A 478 -20.05 29.30 4.31
N GLY A 479 -19.11 28.47 3.85
CA GLY A 479 -17.69 28.82 3.78
C GLY A 479 -17.46 30.07 2.92
N SER A 480 -16.64 31.02 3.37
CA SER A 480 -16.44 32.30 2.66
C SER A 480 -15.77 32.09 1.31
N GLY A 481 -16.34 32.70 0.25
CA GLY A 481 -15.78 32.63 -1.11
C GLY A 481 -15.95 31.27 -1.80
N THR A 482 -16.68 30.35 -1.19
CA THR A 482 -16.93 29.01 -1.77
C THR A 482 -18.00 29.09 -2.85
N VAL A 483 -17.72 28.48 -4.00
CA VAL A 483 -18.63 28.38 -5.14
C VAL A 483 -19.29 27.01 -5.18
N VAL A 484 -20.62 26.96 -5.25
CA VAL A 484 -21.41 25.71 -5.25
C VAL A 484 -22.33 25.66 -6.46
N ARG A 485 -22.03 24.84 -7.47
CA ARG A 485 -22.76 24.90 -8.76
C ARG A 485 -22.88 23.56 -9.47
N ARG A 486 -23.91 23.41 -10.31
CA ARG A 486 -24.12 22.23 -11.17
C ARG A 486 -24.12 20.91 -10.41
N ASN A 487 -24.63 20.88 -9.18
CA ASN A 487 -24.71 19.65 -8.42
C ASN A 487 -26.09 19.00 -8.64
N SER A 488 -26.12 17.72 -9.00
CA SER A 488 -27.36 16.98 -9.21
C SER A 488 -27.81 16.36 -7.88
N GLY A 489 -29.09 16.49 -7.54
CA GLY A 489 -29.58 16.16 -6.19
C GLY A 489 -29.42 17.30 -5.17
N TYR A 490 -28.96 18.47 -5.62
CA TYR A 490 -28.95 19.73 -4.87
C TYR A 490 -29.10 20.90 -5.85
N THR A 491 -30.29 21.48 -5.94
CA THR A 491 -30.69 22.48 -6.93
C THR A 491 -29.94 23.79 -6.72
N THR A 492 -28.83 23.95 -7.46
CA THR A 492 -27.94 25.12 -7.41
C THR A 492 -28.37 26.25 -8.34
N GLU A 493 -29.14 25.95 -9.38
CA GLU A 493 -29.63 26.94 -10.34
C GLU A 493 -31.05 26.62 -10.81
N ASN A 494 -31.86 27.65 -11.02
CA ASN A 494 -33.19 27.51 -11.60
C ASN A 494 -33.57 28.76 -12.40
N ASN A 495 -34.53 28.60 -13.30
CA ASN A 495 -35.06 29.68 -14.13
C ASN A 495 -36.55 29.49 -14.39
N GLY A 496 -37.21 30.56 -14.78
CA GLY A 496 -38.61 30.52 -15.11
C GLY A 496 -39.15 31.87 -15.54
N THR A 497 -40.47 32.02 -15.42
CA THR A 497 -41.18 33.27 -15.69
C THR A 497 -42.01 33.68 -14.50
N ALA A 498 -42.28 34.97 -14.36
CA ALA A 498 -43.15 35.53 -13.34
C ALA A 498 -44.02 36.65 -13.94
N THR A 499 -45.21 36.87 -13.37
CA THR A 499 -46.12 37.93 -13.81
C THR A 499 -46.60 38.72 -12.59
N VAL A 500 -46.33 40.02 -12.57
CA VAL A 500 -47.04 40.94 -11.68
C VAL A 500 -48.41 41.20 -12.33
N ALA A 501 -49.47 40.77 -11.65
CA ALA A 501 -50.83 40.84 -12.16
C ALA A 501 -51.41 42.26 -12.07
N SER A 502 -52.47 42.51 -12.84
CA SER A 502 -53.23 43.76 -12.71
C SER A 502 -53.78 43.90 -11.29
N GLY A 503 -53.74 45.12 -10.77
CA GLY A 503 -54.17 45.45 -9.41
C GLY A 503 -53.12 45.14 -8.33
N THR A 504 -51.92 44.66 -8.70
CA THR A 504 -50.80 44.44 -7.78
C THR A 504 -49.54 45.16 -8.24
N THR A 505 -48.56 45.29 -7.35
CA THR A 505 -47.25 45.91 -7.63
C THR A 505 -46.07 44.99 -7.33
N SER A 506 -46.33 43.73 -7.00
CA SER A 506 -45.30 42.75 -6.75
C SER A 506 -45.77 41.32 -6.97
N ILE A 507 -44.81 40.41 -7.13
CA ILE A 507 -45.01 38.95 -7.18
C ILE A 507 -43.87 38.25 -6.43
N ALA A 508 -44.22 37.30 -5.57
CA ALA A 508 -43.27 36.38 -4.96
C ALA A 508 -42.96 35.24 -5.95
N VAL A 509 -41.69 35.07 -6.29
CA VAL A 509 -41.18 34.02 -7.17
C VAL A 509 -40.63 32.90 -6.32
N ASN A 510 -41.23 31.72 -6.40
CA ASN A 510 -40.67 30.49 -5.84
C ASN A 510 -39.49 30.05 -6.73
N HIS A 511 -38.26 30.23 -6.26
CA HIS A 511 -37.07 29.93 -7.08
C HIS A 511 -36.68 28.45 -7.02
N GLY A 512 -37.12 27.69 -6.02
CA GLY A 512 -36.90 26.24 -5.93
C GLY A 512 -35.43 25.83 -5.82
N LEU A 513 -34.57 26.70 -5.29
CA LEU A 513 -33.16 26.38 -5.01
C LEU A 513 -33.07 25.79 -3.60
N ASP A 514 -32.07 24.94 -3.35
CA ASP A 514 -31.88 24.27 -2.06
C ASP A 514 -31.12 25.13 -1.02
N ALA A 515 -30.59 26.28 -1.43
CA ALA A 515 -30.09 27.34 -0.55
C ALA A 515 -30.53 28.73 -1.02
N THR A 516 -30.36 29.71 -0.12
CA THR A 516 -30.73 31.11 -0.39
C THR A 516 -29.70 31.74 -1.34
N PRO A 517 -30.10 32.20 -2.54
CA PRO A 517 -29.18 32.90 -3.45
C PRO A 517 -28.83 34.30 -2.94
N SER A 518 -27.67 34.85 -3.31
CA SER A 518 -27.42 36.28 -3.15
C SER A 518 -28.29 37.07 -4.13
N ILE A 519 -28.67 38.30 -3.79
CA ILE A 519 -29.40 39.17 -4.74
C ILE A 519 -28.58 39.43 -6.01
N GLN A 520 -27.25 39.33 -5.94
CA GLN A 520 -26.34 39.48 -7.08
C GLN A 520 -26.44 38.33 -8.08
N ASP A 521 -26.92 37.17 -7.64
CA ASP A 521 -27.03 35.93 -8.44
C ASP A 521 -28.45 35.76 -9.02
N ILE A 522 -29.31 36.77 -8.85
CA ILE A 522 -30.66 36.80 -9.40
C ILE A 522 -30.70 37.81 -10.55
N SER A 523 -31.10 37.33 -11.71
CA SER A 523 -31.37 38.16 -12.89
C SER A 523 -32.85 38.08 -13.26
N VAL A 524 -33.46 39.24 -13.53
CA VAL A 524 -34.83 39.35 -14.03
C VAL A 524 -34.83 40.22 -15.29
N THR A 525 -35.53 39.77 -16.32
CA THR A 525 -35.59 40.43 -17.63
C THR A 525 -37.06 40.65 -18.00
N PRO A 526 -37.54 41.90 -18.16
CA PRO A 526 -38.88 42.17 -18.66
C PRO A 526 -39.11 41.51 -20.03
N THR A 527 -40.28 40.93 -20.25
CA THR A 527 -40.63 40.19 -21.47
C THR A 527 -41.83 40.74 -22.23
N ASN A 528 -42.51 41.76 -21.70
CA ASN A 528 -43.56 42.50 -22.39
C ASN A 528 -43.51 43.99 -22.06
N ASP A 529 -44.28 44.77 -22.83
CA ASP A 529 -44.67 46.13 -22.52
C ASP A 529 -46.06 46.09 -21.84
N PRO A 530 -46.18 46.40 -20.53
CA PRO A 530 -47.46 46.33 -19.81
C PRO A 530 -48.47 47.38 -20.29
N THR A 531 -49.76 47.20 -19.97
CA THR A 531 -50.82 48.14 -20.41
C THR A 531 -50.63 49.54 -19.82
N ASN A 532 -50.16 49.60 -18.58
CA ASN A 532 -49.81 50.84 -17.91
C ASN A 532 -48.29 50.94 -17.77
N ASP A 533 -47.75 52.16 -17.76
CA ASP A 533 -46.36 52.40 -17.36
C ASP A 533 -46.16 51.97 -15.90
N VAL A 534 -45.35 50.94 -15.71
CA VAL A 534 -45.02 50.35 -14.41
C VAL A 534 -43.88 51.05 -13.69
N GLY A 535 -43.18 51.97 -14.36
CA GLY A 535 -41.97 52.61 -13.85
C GLY A 535 -40.81 51.64 -13.66
N ASN A 536 -40.02 51.85 -12.59
CA ASN A 536 -38.88 50.99 -12.27
C ASN A 536 -39.33 49.63 -11.73
N PHE A 537 -38.52 48.60 -11.97
CA PHE A 537 -38.63 47.30 -11.31
C PHE A 537 -37.40 47.05 -10.42
N TRP A 538 -37.58 46.29 -9.33
CA TRP A 538 -36.49 45.90 -8.43
C TRP A 538 -36.77 44.57 -7.73
N ILE A 539 -35.71 43.90 -7.30
CA ILE A 539 -35.77 42.65 -6.54
C ILE A 539 -35.72 42.98 -5.03
N SER A 540 -36.50 42.28 -4.22
CA SER A 540 -36.46 42.37 -2.76
C SER A 540 -36.76 41.02 -2.11
N SER A 541 -36.72 40.97 -0.77
CA SER A 541 -37.22 39.84 0.02
C SER A 541 -36.64 38.49 -0.39
N VAL A 542 -35.34 38.46 -0.72
CA VAL A 542 -34.63 37.23 -1.03
C VAL A 542 -34.52 36.39 0.24
N GLY A 543 -35.06 35.18 0.20
CA GLY A 543 -35.03 34.21 1.29
C GLY A 543 -34.87 32.79 0.76
N ALA A 544 -35.00 31.81 1.65
CA ALA A 544 -34.64 30.42 1.35
C ALA A 544 -35.45 29.73 0.23
N SER A 545 -36.64 30.21 -0.09
CA SER A 545 -37.47 29.61 -1.14
C SER A 545 -38.04 30.63 -2.14
N GLN A 546 -37.89 31.92 -1.86
CA GLN A 546 -38.53 32.99 -2.62
C GLN A 546 -37.66 34.23 -2.77
N PHE A 547 -37.87 34.95 -3.86
CA PHE A 547 -37.54 36.36 -3.97
C PHE A 547 -38.75 37.12 -4.53
N THR A 548 -38.83 38.42 -4.33
CA THR A 548 -39.94 39.24 -4.81
C THR A 548 -39.48 40.12 -5.97
N ILE A 549 -40.24 40.12 -7.06
CA ILE A 549 -40.15 41.12 -8.14
C ILE A 549 -41.17 42.21 -7.84
N ASN A 550 -40.73 43.46 -7.79
CA ASN A 550 -41.58 44.62 -7.57
C ASN A 550 -41.59 45.53 -8.80
N VAL A 551 -42.69 46.23 -8.99
CA VAL A 551 -42.86 47.31 -9.96
C VAL A 551 -43.41 48.56 -9.29
N GLY A 552 -43.15 49.74 -9.88
CA GLY A 552 -43.53 51.04 -9.31
C GLY A 552 -45.03 51.35 -9.36
N ALA A 553 -45.78 50.74 -10.28
CA ALA A 553 -47.22 50.96 -10.46
C ALA A 553 -47.96 49.72 -11.01
N ASP A 554 -49.29 49.71 -10.88
CA ASP A 554 -50.16 48.65 -11.40
C ASP A 554 -49.98 48.51 -12.93
N PRO A 555 -49.55 47.33 -13.43
CA PRO A 555 -49.30 47.08 -14.86
C PRO A 555 -50.54 47.10 -15.75
N GLY A 556 -51.74 47.12 -15.16
CA GLY A 556 -52.99 47.02 -15.91
C GLY A 556 -53.21 45.62 -16.50
N SER A 557 -54.23 45.50 -17.36
CA SER A 557 -54.77 44.21 -17.83
C SER A 557 -53.76 43.28 -18.52
N GLY A 558 -52.66 43.82 -19.04
CA GLY A 558 -51.59 43.05 -19.69
C GLY A 558 -50.58 42.42 -18.72
N GLY A 559 -50.55 42.85 -17.45
CA GLY A 559 -49.54 42.43 -16.47
C GLY A 559 -48.11 42.84 -16.85
N ALA A 560 -47.20 42.81 -15.89
CA ALA A 560 -45.76 42.90 -16.16
C ALA A 560 -45.14 41.52 -16.06
N THR A 561 -44.62 41.02 -17.17
CA THR A 561 -44.04 39.68 -17.30
C THR A 561 -42.52 39.76 -17.30
N PHE A 562 -41.89 38.79 -16.64
CA PHE A 562 -40.44 38.70 -16.51
C PHE A 562 -39.99 37.26 -16.76
N ALA A 563 -38.87 37.09 -17.47
CA ALA A 563 -38.05 35.89 -17.36
C ALA A 563 -37.05 36.08 -16.21
N TRP A 564 -36.76 35.02 -15.45
CA TRP A 564 -35.83 35.08 -14.33
C TRP A 564 -34.89 33.89 -14.32
N LYS A 565 -33.68 34.10 -13.78
CA LYS A 565 -32.71 33.06 -13.43
C LYS A 565 -32.14 33.39 -12.04
N ALA A 566 -32.01 32.38 -11.20
CA ALA A 566 -31.36 32.46 -9.90
C ALA A 566 -30.34 31.32 -9.75
N ALA A 567 -29.24 31.58 -9.06
CA ALA A 567 -28.20 30.60 -8.75
C ALA A 567 -27.60 30.85 -7.36
N ILE A 568 -26.92 29.85 -6.80
CA ILE A 568 -26.10 29.96 -5.58
C ILE A 568 -24.65 29.99 -6.09
N GLU A 569 -24.01 31.17 -6.17
CA GLU A 569 -22.65 31.31 -6.75
C GLU A 569 -21.60 31.82 -5.76
#